data_AF-W1I645-F1
#
_entry.id   AF-W1I645-F1
#
_cell.length_a   1.000
_cell.length_b   1.000
_cell.length_c   1.000
_cell.angle_alpha   90.00
_cell.angle_beta   90.00
_cell.angle_gamma   90.00
#
_symmetry.space_group_name_H-M   'P 1'
#
loop_
_entity.id
_entity.type
_entity.pdbx_description
1 polymer ?
#
loop_
_entity_poly.entity_id
_entity_poly.type
_entity_poly.pdbx_seq_one_letter_code
_entity_poly.pdbx_strand_id
1 'polypeptide(L)'
;MCTNSKFLHSNATYYGFESMGFNLIPCGHCLECQNAAKQNWETRFAFWLMDLYKRGGCAVMLTFTYNNEHLPHFPNEFPFNQFISADGAPLPCFDKEDVKVFLSTLRNRVNRCFHATSQLYKYFLVEEFGSDTKRPHLHVIFGCEKQIDIDVFVELCRDSWNDKENNRERGFMFPKASKTFKKEVNGIAYNASNEYVGKNGMLDGRVKIASEKRVAACSYCCKYVLKDLSFYGIDCINEYLNDPEITAKERRERKKIMANYLPCHMQSQDLGTSMLEMLDTDEKKFEALDKGIFNALTGKYVPLPQYIVNKLMYKNVRSQRTTHNDKGKLVHYYDRNLTDFGRAYLSRVFEMRYRKFVDKFDDFIGNVSTHRASFASAFSKDGKFNYFPAEYKRFNECDLYQMPQKLALYSLVIRKLNADYLESFLSDHSLEELFDFELCKHLYVQSKDSVFYIDNYKFEYRNEDVVAVPKFHTIDMGKDFDFSLFGEVDFCYKCYVSVASYERNRVNEYYKSVFLARMAYKRTQAKYDKKLC
;
A
#
# COMPACT_ATOMS: atom_id res chain seq x y z
N MET A 1 0.09 4.45 14.27
CA MET A 1 0.32 5.34 13.11
C MET A 1 1.78 5.22 12.71
N CYS A 2 2.09 5.38 11.43
CA CYS A 2 3.47 5.30 10.95
C CYS A 2 4.38 6.27 11.71
N THR A 3 5.46 5.76 12.29
CA THR A 3 6.49 6.53 12.99
C THR A 3 7.37 7.35 12.04
N ASN A 4 7.38 7.00 10.75
CA ASN A 4 8.24 7.57 9.70
C ASN A 4 7.44 8.23 8.57
N SER A 5 6.29 8.84 8.87
CA SER A 5 5.41 9.41 7.85
C SER A 5 6.15 10.43 6.97
N LYS A 6 5.88 10.41 5.66
CA LYS A 6 6.54 11.27 4.67
C LYS A 6 5.60 12.37 4.21
N PHE A 7 6.16 13.52 3.89
CA PHE A 7 5.44 14.57 3.18
C PHE A 7 5.56 14.32 1.68
N LEU A 8 4.43 14.29 1.00
CA LEU A 8 4.38 14.32 -0.46
C LEU A 8 3.65 15.57 -0.88
N HIS A 9 4.16 16.23 -1.92
CA HIS A 9 3.42 17.31 -2.57
C HIS A 9 2.03 16.80 -2.94
N SER A 10 1.01 17.61 -2.69
CA SER A 10 -0.35 17.27 -3.09
C SER A 10 -0.39 17.15 -4.61
N ASN A 11 -1.02 16.11 -5.16
CA ASN A 11 -1.34 16.05 -6.59
C ASN A 11 -2.80 16.43 -6.81
N ALA A 12 -3.36 17.26 -5.92
CA ALA A 12 -4.73 17.73 -6.06
C ALA A 12 -4.86 18.47 -7.40
N THR A 13 -5.96 18.25 -8.10
CA THR A 13 -6.24 19.04 -9.31
C THR A 13 -6.64 20.46 -8.94
N TYR A 14 -7.43 20.57 -7.87
CA TYR A 14 -7.86 21.84 -7.33
C TYR A 14 -7.00 22.17 -6.11
N TYR A 15 -6.33 23.30 -6.22
CA TYR A 15 -5.73 24.04 -5.13
C TYR A 15 -6.66 25.20 -4.82
N GLY A 16 -6.61 25.71 -3.61
CA GLY A 16 -7.33 26.89 -3.22
C GLY A 16 -6.49 27.69 -2.27
N PHE A 17 -7.04 28.83 -1.89
CA PHE A 17 -6.48 29.67 -0.86
C PHE A 17 -6.16 28.86 0.41
N GLU A 18 -7.10 28.03 0.86
CA GLU A 18 -6.98 27.17 2.05
C GLU A 18 -6.31 25.81 1.78
N SER A 19 -5.80 25.58 0.57
CA SER A 19 -5.27 24.25 0.24
C SER A 19 -3.94 23.96 0.93
N MET A 20 -3.77 22.72 1.37
CA MET A 20 -2.48 22.26 1.88
C MET A 20 -1.57 21.82 0.74
N GLY A 21 -0.38 22.45 0.62
CA GLY A 21 0.61 22.10 -0.39
C GLY A 21 1.16 20.66 -0.26
N PHE A 22 1.06 20.07 0.94
CA PHE A 22 1.63 18.75 1.23
C PHE A 22 0.67 17.83 1.99
N ASN A 23 0.69 16.54 1.66
CA ASN A 23 -0.02 15.47 2.36
C ASN A 23 0.94 14.63 3.20
N LEU A 24 0.55 14.32 4.43
CA LEU A 24 1.25 13.38 5.30
C LEU A 24 0.81 11.95 4.96
N ILE A 25 1.72 11.14 4.44
CA ILE A 25 1.48 9.74 4.08
C ILE A 25 2.28 8.79 4.97
N PRO A 26 1.73 7.59 5.29
CA PRO A 26 2.52 6.55 5.95
C PRO A 26 3.72 6.16 5.07
N CYS A 27 4.84 5.79 5.70
CA CYS A 27 6.06 5.47 4.97
C CYS A 27 5.94 4.21 4.12
N GLY A 28 5.02 3.29 4.47
CA GLY A 28 4.81 2.01 3.78
C GLY A 28 5.83 0.92 4.12
N HIS A 29 6.95 1.25 4.77
CA HIS A 29 8.07 0.33 4.98
C HIS A 29 8.30 -0.07 6.45
N CYS A 30 7.84 0.72 7.41
CA CYS A 30 8.00 0.40 8.84
C CYS A 30 7.06 -0.75 9.25
N LEU A 31 7.39 -1.42 10.36
CA LEU A 31 6.64 -2.57 10.87
C LEU A 31 5.15 -2.26 11.06
N GLU A 32 4.80 -1.07 11.55
CA GLU A 32 3.41 -0.66 11.72
C GLU A 32 2.69 -0.50 10.38
N CYS A 33 3.36 0.02 9.35
CA CYS A 33 2.77 0.14 8.01
C CYS A 33 2.58 -1.23 7.36
N GLN A 34 3.56 -2.12 7.50
CA GLN A 34 3.48 -3.49 7.02
C GLN A 34 2.34 -4.24 7.71
N ASN A 35 2.25 -4.16 9.04
CA ASN A 35 1.16 -4.77 9.81
C ASN A 35 -0.20 -4.18 9.45
N ALA A 36 -0.30 -2.86 9.27
CA ALA A 36 -1.54 -2.23 8.83
C ALA A 36 -1.96 -2.70 7.43
N ALA A 37 -1.01 -2.80 6.49
CA ALA A 37 -1.28 -3.33 5.15
C ALA A 37 -1.74 -4.79 5.18
N LYS A 38 -1.07 -5.62 6.00
CA LYS A 38 -1.46 -7.01 6.23
C LYS A 38 -2.88 -7.11 6.80
N GLN A 39 -3.18 -6.41 7.89
CA GLN A 39 -4.49 -6.41 8.54
C GLN A 39 -5.60 -5.92 7.59
N ASN A 40 -5.30 -4.91 6.77
CA ASN A 40 -6.20 -4.42 5.72
C ASN A 40 -6.60 -5.54 4.77
N TRP A 41 -5.64 -6.31 4.26
CA TRP A 41 -5.89 -7.43 3.37
C TRP A 41 -6.60 -8.59 4.07
N GLU A 42 -6.15 -8.98 5.26
CA GLU A 42 -6.76 -10.07 6.03
C GLU A 42 -8.24 -9.80 6.27
N THR A 43 -8.58 -8.57 6.65
CA THR A 43 -9.96 -8.15 6.88
C THR A 43 -10.77 -8.19 5.59
N ARG A 44 -10.29 -7.55 4.52
CA ARG A 44 -10.99 -7.57 3.21
C ARG A 44 -11.25 -8.98 2.71
N PHE A 45 -10.27 -9.84 2.86
CA PHE A 45 -10.34 -11.22 2.44
C PHE A 45 -11.34 -12.02 3.27
N ALA A 46 -11.38 -11.78 4.58
CA ALA A 46 -12.34 -12.40 5.48
C ALA A 46 -13.79 -12.11 5.08
N PHE A 47 -14.13 -10.84 4.82
CA PHE A 47 -15.46 -10.45 4.39
C PHE A 47 -15.81 -10.95 2.98
N TRP A 48 -14.84 -11.00 2.08
CA TRP A 48 -15.05 -11.60 0.75
C TRP A 48 -15.38 -13.10 0.85
N LEU A 49 -14.62 -13.88 1.63
CA LEU A 49 -14.89 -15.30 1.82
C LEU A 49 -16.24 -15.51 2.51
N MET A 50 -16.54 -14.75 3.56
CA MET A 50 -17.82 -14.84 4.26
C MET A 50 -19.00 -14.63 3.32
N ASP A 51 -18.96 -13.58 2.50
CA ASP A 51 -19.99 -13.32 1.49
C ASP A 51 -20.10 -14.45 0.47
N LEU A 52 -18.97 -14.87 -0.10
CA LEU A 52 -18.91 -15.97 -1.07
C LEU A 52 -19.60 -17.24 -0.55
N TYR A 53 -19.27 -17.64 0.69
CA TYR A 53 -19.85 -18.83 1.30
C TYR A 53 -21.31 -18.64 1.70
N LYS A 54 -21.72 -17.44 2.15
CA LYS A 54 -23.13 -17.11 2.43
C LYS A 54 -24.00 -17.31 1.18
N ARG A 55 -23.46 -17.01 -0.01
CA ARG A 55 -24.12 -17.17 -1.31
C ARG A 55 -24.01 -18.59 -1.89
N GLY A 56 -23.42 -19.53 -1.15
CA GLY A 56 -23.25 -20.92 -1.57
C GLY A 56 -22.08 -21.16 -2.53
N GLY A 57 -21.21 -20.17 -2.74
CA GLY A 57 -19.95 -20.35 -3.45
C GLY A 57 -18.90 -21.03 -2.57
N CYS A 58 -17.71 -21.25 -3.11
CA CYS A 58 -16.59 -21.78 -2.34
C CYS A 58 -15.25 -21.25 -2.84
N ALA A 59 -14.23 -21.34 -1.98
CA ALA A 59 -12.89 -20.90 -2.31
C ALA A 59 -11.90 -22.06 -2.38
N VAL A 60 -10.95 -21.97 -3.31
CA VAL A 60 -9.86 -22.93 -3.51
C VAL A 60 -8.52 -22.23 -3.50
N MET A 61 -7.50 -22.86 -2.91
CA MET A 61 -6.14 -22.35 -2.90
C MET A 61 -5.26 -23.21 -3.80
N LEU A 62 -4.67 -22.59 -4.82
CA LEU A 62 -3.83 -23.25 -5.81
C LEU A 62 -2.46 -22.58 -5.82
N THR A 63 -1.41 -23.36 -6.09
CA THR A 63 -0.06 -22.83 -6.26
C THR A 63 0.50 -23.26 -7.61
N PHE A 64 0.93 -22.31 -8.42
CA PHE A 64 1.52 -22.57 -9.73
C PHE A 64 3.02 -22.28 -9.70
N THR A 65 3.79 -23.00 -10.50
CA THR A 65 5.23 -22.77 -10.66
C THR A 65 5.66 -23.17 -12.06
N TYR A 66 6.81 -22.63 -12.48
CA TYR A 66 7.41 -22.95 -13.75
C TYR A 66 8.18 -24.28 -13.75
N ASN A 67 8.14 -25.00 -14.87
CA ASN A 67 9.08 -26.09 -15.17
C ASN A 67 10.44 -25.52 -15.61
N ASN A 68 11.40 -26.38 -15.95
CA ASN A 68 12.75 -25.93 -16.33
C ASN A 68 12.76 -25.18 -17.67
N GLU A 69 11.97 -25.65 -18.64
CA GLU A 69 11.96 -25.14 -20.00
C GLU A 69 11.31 -23.75 -20.12
N HIS A 70 10.36 -23.44 -19.23
CA HIS A 70 9.59 -22.20 -19.27
C HIS A 70 9.88 -21.30 -18.07
N LEU A 71 10.96 -21.54 -17.30
CA LEU A 71 11.32 -20.67 -16.19
C LEU A 71 11.74 -19.29 -16.74
N PRO A 72 11.03 -18.20 -16.39
CA PRO A 72 11.43 -16.86 -16.82
C PRO A 72 12.74 -16.44 -16.17
N HIS A 73 13.61 -15.84 -16.99
CA HIS A 73 14.89 -15.27 -16.57
C HIS A 73 14.98 -13.82 -17.03
N PHE A 74 15.81 -13.04 -16.36
CA PHE A 74 16.14 -11.71 -16.84
C PHE A 74 16.74 -11.77 -18.26
N PRO A 75 16.37 -10.84 -19.15
CA PRO A 75 16.96 -10.77 -20.48
C PRO A 75 18.48 -10.61 -20.44
N ASN A 76 19.19 -11.19 -21.39
CA ASN A 76 20.64 -11.03 -21.50
C ASN A 76 21.02 -9.75 -22.28
N GLU A 77 20.44 -8.63 -21.89
CA GLU A 77 20.66 -7.32 -22.50
C GLU A 77 20.75 -6.24 -21.43
N PHE A 78 21.39 -5.11 -21.73
CA PHE A 78 21.50 -4.01 -20.76
C PHE A 78 20.10 -3.44 -20.45
N PRO A 79 19.74 -3.15 -19.19
CA PRO A 79 20.57 -3.19 -17.97
C PRO A 79 20.47 -4.51 -17.18
N PHE A 80 19.90 -5.57 -17.75
CA PHE A 80 19.57 -6.83 -17.09
C PHE A 80 20.70 -7.88 -17.13
N ASN A 81 21.66 -7.75 -18.06
CA ASN A 81 22.80 -8.64 -18.20
C ASN A 81 23.67 -8.81 -16.93
N GLN A 82 23.58 -7.88 -15.97
CA GLN A 82 24.23 -7.98 -14.66
C GLN A 82 23.49 -8.89 -13.67
N PHE A 83 22.24 -9.26 -13.95
CA PHE A 83 21.42 -10.13 -13.10
C PHE A 83 21.71 -11.59 -13.40
N ILE A 84 22.82 -12.06 -12.83
CA ILE A 84 23.28 -13.44 -12.95
C ILE A 84 23.12 -14.20 -11.63
N SER A 85 22.85 -15.49 -11.77
CA SER A 85 22.84 -16.48 -10.70
C SER A 85 24.27 -16.85 -10.28
N ALA A 86 24.42 -17.56 -9.16
CA ALA A 86 25.73 -17.97 -8.64
C ALA A 86 26.51 -18.92 -9.58
N ASP A 87 25.81 -19.60 -10.49
CA ASP A 87 26.37 -20.46 -11.53
C ASP A 87 26.67 -19.72 -12.85
N GLY A 88 26.48 -18.39 -12.88
CA GLY A 88 26.73 -17.55 -14.04
C GLY A 88 25.60 -17.55 -15.09
N ALA A 89 24.51 -18.31 -14.88
CA ALA A 89 23.34 -18.25 -15.74
C ALA A 89 22.53 -16.96 -15.47
N PRO A 90 21.68 -16.50 -16.41
CA PRO A 90 20.71 -15.44 -16.13
C PRO A 90 19.89 -15.74 -14.87
N LEU A 91 19.59 -14.72 -14.08
CA LEU A 91 18.86 -14.89 -12.82
C LEU A 91 17.37 -15.17 -13.09
N PRO A 92 16.77 -16.22 -12.50
CA PRO A 92 15.33 -16.44 -12.56
C PRO A 92 14.55 -15.24 -11.99
N CYS A 93 13.46 -14.87 -12.65
CA CYS A 93 12.68 -13.68 -12.32
C CYS A 93 11.18 -13.94 -12.42
N PHE A 94 10.34 -12.93 -12.16
CA PHE A 94 8.90 -13.03 -12.38
C PHE A 94 8.54 -12.67 -13.83
N ASP A 95 7.35 -13.06 -14.29
CA ASP A 95 6.82 -12.61 -15.58
C ASP A 95 5.32 -12.31 -15.47
N LYS A 96 4.98 -11.01 -15.43
CA LYS A 96 3.58 -10.58 -15.28
C LYS A 96 2.77 -10.81 -16.53
N GLU A 97 3.39 -10.85 -17.71
CA GLU A 97 2.66 -11.13 -18.94
C GLU A 97 2.17 -12.57 -18.95
N ASP A 98 3.00 -13.50 -18.48
CA ASP A 98 2.58 -14.89 -18.34
C ASP A 98 1.42 -15.08 -17.37
N VAL A 99 1.43 -14.36 -16.24
CA VAL A 99 0.30 -14.36 -15.29
C VAL A 99 -0.97 -13.76 -15.92
N LYS A 100 -0.86 -12.66 -16.67
CA LYS A 100 -2.00 -12.05 -17.37
C LYS A 100 -2.59 -12.98 -18.42
N VAL A 101 -1.73 -13.62 -19.22
CA VAL A 101 -2.15 -14.59 -20.24
C VAL A 101 -2.85 -15.78 -19.57
N PHE A 102 -2.28 -16.34 -18.50
CA PHE A 102 -2.91 -17.40 -17.73
C PHE A 102 -4.32 -17.02 -17.26
N LEU A 103 -4.48 -15.86 -16.61
CA LEU A 103 -5.76 -15.39 -16.09
C LEU A 103 -6.79 -15.13 -17.20
N SER A 104 -6.34 -14.62 -18.36
CA SER A 104 -7.17 -14.39 -19.54
C SER A 104 -7.64 -15.72 -20.17
N THR A 105 -6.73 -16.67 -20.36
CA THR A 105 -7.03 -18.01 -20.87
C THR A 105 -8.01 -18.74 -19.94
N LEU A 106 -7.78 -18.69 -18.63
CA LEU A 106 -8.67 -19.28 -17.64
C LEU A 106 -10.08 -18.67 -17.72
N ARG A 107 -10.18 -17.34 -17.78
CA ARG A 107 -11.48 -16.66 -17.90
C ARG A 107 -12.25 -17.14 -19.12
N ASN A 108 -11.59 -17.22 -20.28
CA ASN A 108 -12.23 -17.67 -21.53
C ASN A 108 -12.66 -19.14 -21.47
N ARG A 109 -11.86 -20.02 -20.86
CA ARG A 109 -12.21 -21.44 -20.69
C ARG A 109 -13.38 -21.64 -19.72
N VAL A 110 -13.37 -20.94 -18.58
CA VAL A 110 -14.47 -20.98 -17.61
C VAL A 110 -15.77 -20.46 -18.21
N ASN A 111 -15.73 -19.32 -18.90
CA ASN A 111 -16.94 -18.75 -19.53
C ASN A 111 -17.54 -19.69 -20.58
N ARG A 112 -16.70 -20.37 -21.37
CA ARG A 112 -17.15 -21.38 -22.33
C ARG A 112 -17.72 -22.62 -21.63
N CYS A 113 -17.04 -23.15 -20.62
CA CYS A 113 -17.46 -24.36 -19.91
C CYS A 113 -18.81 -24.20 -19.18
N PHE A 114 -19.00 -23.06 -18.51
CA PHE A 114 -20.19 -22.82 -17.69
C PHE A 114 -21.23 -21.89 -18.35
N HIS A 115 -21.11 -21.64 -19.65
CA HIS A 115 -22.01 -20.76 -20.43
C HIS A 115 -22.28 -19.41 -19.75
N ALA A 116 -21.22 -18.79 -19.22
CA ALA A 116 -21.34 -17.61 -18.40
C ALA A 116 -21.34 -16.32 -19.23
N THR A 117 -22.33 -15.46 -19.00
CA THR A 117 -22.34 -14.08 -19.53
C THR A 117 -21.69 -13.08 -18.57
N SER A 118 -21.42 -13.50 -17.33
CA SER A 118 -20.80 -12.70 -16.27
C SER A 118 -19.61 -13.43 -15.62
N GLN A 119 -18.86 -12.73 -14.77
CA GLN A 119 -17.69 -13.30 -14.11
C GLN A 119 -18.10 -14.28 -12.99
N LEU A 120 -17.85 -15.58 -13.17
CA LEU A 120 -18.21 -16.64 -12.21
C LEU A 120 -17.17 -16.92 -11.12
N TYR A 121 -16.01 -16.28 -11.18
CA TYR A 121 -15.00 -16.41 -10.13
C TYR A 121 -14.23 -15.11 -9.92
N LYS A 122 -13.82 -14.88 -8.68
CA LYS A 122 -12.85 -13.85 -8.31
C LYS A 122 -11.55 -14.51 -7.86
N TYR A 123 -10.45 -13.79 -7.92
CA TYR A 123 -9.15 -14.29 -7.52
C TYR A 123 -8.35 -13.26 -6.74
N PHE A 124 -7.48 -13.76 -5.87
CA PHE A 124 -6.42 -13.02 -5.21
C PHE A 124 -5.12 -13.80 -5.41
N LEU A 125 -4.16 -13.20 -6.11
CA LEU A 125 -2.90 -13.80 -6.54
C LEU A 125 -1.74 -13.02 -5.95
N VAL A 126 -0.80 -13.74 -5.36
CA VAL A 126 0.47 -13.18 -4.91
C VAL A 126 1.60 -14.07 -5.41
N GLU A 127 2.66 -13.45 -5.88
CA GLU A 127 3.86 -14.17 -6.27
C GLU A 127 4.80 -14.35 -5.06
N GLU A 128 5.53 -15.45 -5.00
CA GLU A 128 6.61 -15.69 -4.04
C GLU A 128 7.86 -16.14 -4.80
N PHE A 129 9.02 -15.63 -4.42
CA PHE A 129 10.29 -16.23 -4.86
C PHE A 129 10.71 -17.37 -3.92
N GLY A 130 10.72 -18.60 -4.45
CA GLY A 130 11.09 -19.80 -3.71
C GLY A 130 12.52 -19.74 -3.16
N SER A 131 12.69 -19.97 -1.86
CA SER A 131 14.00 -19.93 -1.20
C SER A 131 14.96 -21.00 -1.70
N ASP A 132 14.43 -22.20 -1.97
CA ASP A 132 15.23 -23.41 -2.19
C ASP A 132 15.40 -23.66 -3.69
N THR A 133 14.30 -23.64 -4.44
CA THR A 133 14.27 -23.90 -5.88
C THR A 133 14.63 -22.68 -6.73
N LYS A 134 14.67 -21.49 -6.13
CA LYS A 134 14.88 -20.20 -6.82
C LYS A 134 13.88 -19.97 -7.96
N ARG A 135 12.61 -20.36 -7.76
CA ARG A 135 11.53 -20.25 -8.74
C ARG A 135 10.42 -19.33 -8.27
N PRO A 136 9.78 -18.59 -9.19
CA PRO A 136 8.51 -17.95 -8.91
C PRO A 136 7.42 -18.97 -8.61
N HIS A 137 6.70 -18.77 -7.51
CA HIS A 137 5.47 -19.47 -7.17
C HIS A 137 4.30 -18.49 -7.21
N LEU A 138 3.24 -18.82 -7.93
CA LEU A 138 1.99 -18.06 -7.92
C LEU A 138 1.06 -18.69 -6.89
N HIS A 139 0.83 -18.00 -5.78
CA HIS A 139 -0.15 -18.39 -4.77
C HIS A 139 -1.48 -17.71 -5.07
N VAL A 140 -2.49 -18.51 -5.43
CA VAL A 140 -3.79 -17.98 -5.88
C VAL A 140 -4.91 -18.56 -5.07
N ILE A 141 -5.74 -17.69 -4.50
CA ILE A 141 -7.06 -18.09 -4.01
C ILE A 141 -8.11 -17.68 -5.03
N PHE A 142 -8.84 -18.67 -5.54
CA PHE A 142 -10.02 -18.46 -6.35
C PHE A 142 -11.26 -18.60 -5.48
N GLY A 143 -12.19 -17.66 -5.60
CA GLY A 143 -13.54 -17.77 -5.05
C GLY A 143 -14.52 -17.97 -6.19
N CYS A 144 -15.12 -19.14 -6.24
CA CYS A 144 -15.98 -19.63 -7.31
C CYS A 144 -17.44 -19.56 -6.88
N GLU A 145 -18.29 -19.01 -7.75
CA GLU A 145 -19.74 -18.98 -7.54
C GLU A 145 -20.33 -20.40 -7.46
N LYS A 146 -21.51 -20.53 -6.84
CA LYS A 146 -22.21 -21.82 -6.63
C LYS A 146 -22.37 -22.66 -7.90
N GLN A 147 -22.45 -22.00 -9.06
CA GLN A 147 -22.68 -22.63 -10.36
C GLN A 147 -21.44 -23.34 -10.91
N ILE A 148 -20.25 -23.03 -10.39
CA ILE A 148 -19.00 -23.63 -10.85
C ILE A 148 -18.84 -25.01 -10.22
N ASP A 149 -18.66 -26.01 -11.08
CA ASP A 149 -18.14 -27.31 -10.66
C ASP A 149 -16.65 -27.18 -10.33
N ILE A 150 -16.31 -27.36 -9.05
CA ILE A 150 -14.96 -27.09 -8.55
C ILE A 150 -13.93 -28.09 -9.06
N ASP A 151 -14.33 -29.35 -9.21
CA ASP A 151 -13.43 -30.41 -9.65
C ASP A 151 -13.01 -30.15 -11.10
N VAL A 152 -13.95 -29.67 -11.92
CA VAL A 152 -13.69 -29.22 -13.31
C VAL A 152 -12.89 -27.92 -13.31
N PHE A 153 -13.26 -26.93 -12.49
CA PHE A 153 -12.58 -25.63 -12.44
C PHE A 153 -11.09 -25.75 -12.10
N VAL A 154 -10.73 -26.62 -11.16
CA VAL A 154 -9.32 -26.84 -10.77
C VAL A 154 -8.53 -27.43 -11.93
N GLU A 155 -9.10 -28.35 -12.70
CA GLU A 155 -8.41 -28.88 -13.88
C GLU A 155 -8.40 -27.87 -15.03
N LEU A 156 -9.42 -27.01 -15.19
CA LEU A 156 -9.34 -25.87 -16.11
C LEU A 156 -8.20 -24.91 -15.73
N CYS A 157 -7.96 -24.69 -14.44
CA CYS A 157 -6.81 -23.92 -13.96
C CYS A 157 -5.48 -24.58 -14.34
N ARG A 158 -5.39 -25.91 -14.18
CA ARG A 158 -4.21 -26.69 -14.59
C ARG A 158 -3.96 -26.59 -16.09
N ASP A 159 -5.00 -26.79 -16.89
CA ASP A 159 -4.95 -26.74 -18.34
C ASP A 159 -4.62 -25.33 -18.82
N SER A 160 -5.14 -24.29 -18.17
CA SER A 160 -4.84 -22.88 -18.50
C SER A 160 -3.41 -22.48 -18.18
N TRP A 161 -2.82 -23.03 -17.11
CA TRP A 161 -1.41 -22.84 -16.81
C TRP A 161 -0.52 -23.56 -17.83
N ASN A 162 -0.92 -24.77 -18.22
CA ASN A 162 -0.27 -25.61 -19.22
C ASN A 162 -1.01 -25.59 -20.54
N ASP A 163 -1.12 -24.40 -21.14
CA ASP A 163 -1.91 -24.16 -22.33
C ASP A 163 -1.23 -24.75 -23.58
N LYS A 164 -1.39 -26.06 -23.76
CA LYS A 164 -0.81 -26.85 -24.85
C LYS A 164 -1.27 -26.39 -26.22
N GLU A 165 -2.53 -25.95 -26.33
CA GLU A 165 -3.12 -25.45 -27.58
C GLU A 165 -2.32 -24.28 -28.16
N ASN A 166 -1.65 -23.51 -27.30
CA ASN A 166 -0.85 -22.34 -27.67
C ASN A 166 0.64 -22.51 -27.34
N ASN A 167 1.12 -23.74 -27.17
CA ASN A 167 2.52 -24.06 -26.81
C ASN A 167 3.03 -23.31 -25.57
N ARG A 168 2.21 -23.20 -24.52
CA ARG A 168 2.54 -22.52 -23.26
C ARG A 168 2.45 -23.49 -22.09
N GLU A 169 3.31 -24.50 -22.09
CA GLU A 169 3.37 -25.53 -21.05
C GLU A 169 4.20 -25.06 -19.85
N ARG A 170 3.74 -24.01 -19.15
CA ARG A 170 4.56 -23.28 -18.18
C ARG A 170 5.08 -24.13 -17.03
N GLY A 171 4.34 -25.14 -16.57
CA GLY A 171 4.86 -26.06 -15.58
C GLY A 171 3.82 -26.79 -14.74
N PHE A 172 3.82 -26.53 -13.43
CA PHE A 172 3.11 -27.36 -12.47
C PHE A 172 2.12 -26.55 -11.64
N MET A 173 0.99 -27.17 -11.32
CA MET A 173 0.03 -26.67 -10.34
C MET A 173 -0.08 -27.65 -9.17
N PHE A 174 -0.10 -27.10 -7.97
CA PHE A 174 -0.32 -27.79 -6.71
C PHE A 174 -1.67 -27.42 -6.09
N PRO A 175 -2.38 -28.39 -5.47
CA PRO A 175 -1.96 -29.79 -5.33
C PRO A 175 -2.05 -30.58 -6.66
N LYS A 176 -1.37 -31.73 -6.73
CA LYS A 176 -1.37 -32.57 -7.95
C LYS A 176 -2.63 -33.42 -7.97
N ALA A 177 -3.26 -33.57 -9.13
CA ALA A 177 -4.36 -34.52 -9.28
C ALA A 177 -3.84 -35.95 -9.03
N SER A 178 -4.53 -36.72 -8.19
CA SER A 178 -4.22 -38.13 -7.96
C SER A 178 -4.79 -39.00 -9.07
N LYS A 179 -6.06 -38.74 -9.42
CA LYS A 179 -6.79 -39.41 -10.51
C LYS A 179 -7.65 -38.38 -11.22
N THR A 180 -7.60 -38.42 -12.55
CA THR A 180 -8.45 -37.59 -13.41
C THR A 180 -9.51 -38.47 -14.07
N PHE A 181 -10.74 -38.00 -14.08
CA PHE A 181 -11.86 -38.66 -14.75
C PHE A 181 -12.59 -37.67 -15.66
N LYS A 182 -13.46 -38.18 -16.54
CA LYS A 182 -14.32 -37.36 -17.37
C LYS A 182 -15.62 -37.04 -16.63
N LYS A 183 -15.98 -35.77 -16.55
CA LYS A 183 -17.20 -35.28 -15.95
C LYS A 183 -17.96 -34.43 -16.96
N GLU A 184 -19.23 -34.72 -17.16
CA GLU A 184 -20.06 -33.97 -18.07
C GLU A 184 -20.58 -32.70 -17.40
N VAL A 185 -20.39 -31.56 -18.07
CA VAL A 185 -20.94 -30.26 -17.69
C VAL A 185 -21.57 -29.67 -18.94
N ASN A 186 -22.86 -29.33 -18.87
CA ASN A 186 -23.61 -28.77 -20.00
C ASN A 186 -23.51 -29.59 -21.30
N GLY A 187 -23.52 -30.93 -21.22
CA GLY A 187 -23.43 -31.81 -22.39
C GLY A 187 -22.02 -31.97 -22.97
N ILE A 188 -20.99 -31.41 -22.33
CA ILE A 188 -19.59 -31.51 -22.77
C ILE A 188 -18.77 -32.20 -21.67
N ALA A 189 -17.94 -33.18 -22.07
CA ALA A 189 -17.07 -33.92 -21.15
C ALA A 189 -15.77 -33.15 -20.86
N TYR A 190 -15.53 -32.82 -19.59
CA TYR A 190 -14.34 -32.15 -19.10
C TYR A 190 -13.49 -33.07 -18.20
N ASN A 191 -12.21 -32.75 -18.05
CA ASN A 191 -11.38 -33.37 -17.02
C ASN A 191 -11.81 -32.86 -15.65
N ALA A 192 -11.87 -33.76 -14.68
CA ALA A 192 -12.15 -33.44 -13.28
C ALA A 192 -11.30 -34.33 -12.36
N SER A 193 -11.02 -33.83 -11.15
CA SER A 193 -10.39 -34.60 -10.09
C SER A 193 -11.03 -34.25 -8.75
N ASN A 194 -11.29 -35.24 -7.90
CA ASN A 194 -11.77 -35.05 -6.54
C ASN A 194 -10.74 -35.53 -5.49
N GLU A 195 -9.63 -36.12 -5.95
CA GLU A 195 -8.53 -36.64 -5.13
C GLU A 195 -7.25 -35.92 -5.52
N TYR A 196 -6.64 -35.23 -4.56
CA TYR A 196 -5.42 -34.48 -4.79
C TYR A 196 -4.32 -34.92 -3.84
N VAL A 197 -3.07 -34.80 -4.27
CA VAL A 197 -1.88 -35.19 -3.49
C VAL A 197 -1.14 -33.93 -3.07
N GLY A 198 -0.90 -33.83 -1.76
CA GLY A 198 -0.12 -32.75 -1.16
C GLY A 198 1.38 -32.90 -1.44
N LYS A 199 2.18 -31.91 -1.01
CA LYS A 199 3.64 -31.92 -1.18
C LYS A 199 4.34 -33.11 -0.51
N ASN A 200 3.73 -33.69 0.53
CA ASN A 200 4.24 -34.85 1.26
C ASN A 200 3.86 -36.20 0.62
N GLY A 201 3.22 -36.21 -0.55
CA GLY A 201 2.79 -37.43 -1.22
C GLY A 201 1.53 -38.06 -0.60
N MET A 202 0.95 -37.46 0.44
CA MET A 202 -0.31 -37.92 1.03
C MET A 202 -1.50 -37.34 0.28
N LEU A 203 -2.60 -38.10 0.24
CA LEU A 203 -3.89 -37.61 -0.27
C LEU A 203 -4.35 -36.40 0.56
N ASP A 204 -4.26 -35.23 -0.03
CA ASP A 204 -4.80 -33.98 0.46
C ASP A 204 -6.14 -33.76 -0.24
N GLY A 205 -7.19 -34.44 0.23
CA GLY A 205 -8.52 -34.43 -0.39
C GLY A 205 -9.25 -33.08 -0.37
N ARG A 206 -8.57 -31.96 -0.12
CA ARG A 206 -9.19 -30.65 0.08
C ARG A 206 -8.47 -29.53 -0.65
N VAL A 207 -8.73 -29.39 -1.95
CA VAL A 207 -8.46 -28.15 -2.70
C VAL A 207 -9.35 -27.00 -2.20
N LYS A 208 -10.53 -27.34 -1.67
CA LYS A 208 -11.48 -26.41 -1.05
C LYS A 208 -10.98 -25.94 0.31
N ILE A 209 -11.05 -24.64 0.54
CA ILE A 209 -10.77 -24.03 1.84
C ILE A 209 -11.94 -24.35 2.78
N ALA A 210 -11.78 -25.38 3.60
CA ALA A 210 -12.78 -25.77 4.59
C ALA A 210 -13.06 -24.64 5.60
N SER A 211 -14.26 -24.65 6.21
CA SER A 211 -14.74 -23.63 7.14
C SER A 211 -13.76 -23.32 8.26
N GLU A 212 -13.22 -24.37 8.88
CA GLU A 212 -12.28 -24.34 9.99
C GLU A 212 -10.90 -23.83 9.59
N LYS A 213 -10.58 -23.83 8.28
CA LYS A 213 -9.30 -23.35 7.73
C LYS A 213 -9.40 -21.96 7.12
N ARG A 214 -10.56 -21.31 7.10
CA ARG A 214 -10.75 -19.99 6.47
C ARG A 214 -9.82 -18.93 7.06
N VAL A 215 -9.72 -18.86 8.39
CA VAL A 215 -8.82 -17.93 9.09
C VAL A 215 -7.36 -18.16 8.68
N ALA A 216 -6.93 -19.43 8.73
CA ALA A 216 -5.58 -19.81 8.35
C ALA A 216 -5.28 -19.45 6.89
N ALA A 217 -6.24 -19.66 5.98
CA ALA A 217 -6.09 -19.30 4.57
C ALA A 217 -5.98 -17.77 4.37
N CYS A 218 -6.80 -16.97 5.06
CA CYS A 218 -6.71 -15.51 5.04
C CYS A 218 -5.32 -15.04 5.49
N SER A 219 -4.86 -15.49 6.65
CA SER A 219 -3.57 -15.09 7.21
C SER A 219 -2.39 -15.62 6.40
N TYR A 220 -2.49 -16.84 5.87
CA TYR A 220 -1.47 -17.41 5.00
C TYR A 220 -1.33 -16.59 3.72
N CYS A 221 -2.43 -16.25 3.06
CA CYS A 221 -2.39 -15.43 1.85
C CYS A 221 -1.79 -14.04 2.10
N CYS A 222 -2.15 -13.41 3.23
CA CYS A 222 -1.63 -12.09 3.60
C CYS A 222 -0.16 -12.12 4.03
N LYS A 223 0.39 -13.28 4.44
CA LYS A 223 1.83 -13.47 4.62
C LYS A 223 2.57 -13.14 3.33
N TYR A 224 2.04 -13.56 2.19
CA TYR A 224 2.69 -13.43 0.87
C TYR A 224 2.73 -12.01 0.34
N VAL A 225 1.71 -11.19 0.64
CA VAL A 225 1.65 -9.79 0.20
C VAL A 225 2.90 -8.99 0.62
N LEU A 226 3.61 -9.44 1.66
CA LEU A 226 4.79 -8.79 2.21
C LEU A 226 6.06 -9.67 2.17
N LYS A 227 6.00 -10.88 1.61
CA LYS A 227 7.03 -11.92 1.79
C LYS A 227 8.24 -11.78 0.86
N ASP A 228 8.13 -11.01 -0.21
CA ASP A 228 9.16 -10.97 -1.27
C ASP A 228 10.45 -10.20 -0.93
N LEU A 229 10.70 -9.98 0.36
CA LEU A 229 12.00 -9.55 0.86
C LEU A 229 13.13 -10.48 0.40
N SER A 230 12.86 -11.76 0.11
CA SER A 230 13.86 -12.70 -0.40
C SER A 230 14.36 -12.33 -1.79
N PHE A 231 13.46 -11.93 -2.70
CA PHE A 231 13.83 -11.52 -4.06
C PHE A 231 14.56 -10.17 -4.05
N TYR A 232 14.02 -9.20 -3.29
CA TYR A 232 14.68 -7.90 -3.12
C TYR A 232 16.00 -7.98 -2.33
N GLY A 233 16.25 -9.09 -1.63
CA GLY A 233 17.48 -9.35 -0.90
C GLY A 233 18.57 -10.03 -1.73
N ILE A 234 18.33 -10.34 -3.02
CA ILE A 234 19.38 -10.81 -3.92
C ILE A 234 20.33 -9.64 -4.19
N ASP A 235 21.64 -9.84 -3.97
CA ASP A 235 22.65 -8.77 -3.94
C ASP A 235 22.58 -7.89 -5.21
N CYS A 236 22.60 -8.48 -6.42
CA CYS A 236 22.54 -7.72 -7.68
C CYS A 236 21.21 -6.95 -7.88
N ILE A 237 20.09 -7.50 -7.43
CA ILE A 237 18.77 -6.83 -7.48
C ILE A 237 18.73 -5.67 -6.49
N ASN A 238 19.24 -5.88 -5.28
CA ASN A 238 19.27 -4.87 -4.24
C ASN A 238 20.21 -3.72 -4.62
N GLU A 239 21.39 -4.02 -5.15
CA GLU A 239 22.35 -3.04 -5.65
C GLU A 239 21.72 -2.20 -6.75
N TYR A 240 21.08 -2.83 -7.74
CA TYR A 240 20.44 -2.08 -8.82
C TYR A 240 19.28 -1.18 -8.34
N LEU A 241 18.44 -1.66 -7.43
CA LEU A 241 17.25 -0.93 -6.98
C LEU A 241 17.50 0.06 -5.85
N ASN A 242 18.47 -0.20 -4.98
CA ASN A 242 18.70 0.53 -3.74
C ASN A 242 20.12 1.08 -3.62
N ASP A 243 20.82 1.21 -4.74
CA ASP A 243 22.08 1.95 -4.85
C ASP A 243 22.00 3.28 -4.06
N PRO A 244 22.91 3.52 -3.11
CA PRO A 244 22.94 4.78 -2.36
C PRO A 244 23.33 5.98 -3.22
N GLU A 245 24.02 5.77 -4.35
CA GLU A 245 24.51 6.84 -5.22
C GLU A 245 23.44 7.38 -6.18
N ILE A 246 22.35 6.63 -6.39
CA ILE A 246 21.29 7.03 -7.33
C ILE A 246 20.21 7.89 -6.67
N THR A 247 19.67 8.81 -7.46
CA THR A 247 18.58 9.68 -7.05
C THR A 247 17.26 8.92 -6.90
N ALA A 248 16.31 9.50 -6.14
CA ALA A 248 14.96 8.94 -6.00
C ALA A 248 14.20 8.86 -7.35
N LYS A 249 14.52 9.73 -8.32
CA LYS A 249 13.94 9.72 -9.66
C LYS A 249 14.46 8.53 -10.47
N GLU A 250 15.77 8.34 -10.50
CA GLU A 250 16.39 7.19 -11.18
C GLU A 250 15.93 5.87 -10.58
N ARG A 251 15.82 5.79 -9.25
CA ARG A 251 15.26 4.61 -8.57
C ARG A 251 13.85 4.26 -9.05
N ARG A 252 13.00 5.26 -9.30
CA ARG A 252 11.65 5.03 -9.84
C ARG A 252 11.70 4.53 -11.28
N GLU A 253 12.59 5.08 -12.09
CA GLU A 253 12.76 4.64 -13.48
C GLU A 253 13.31 3.21 -13.57
N ARG A 254 14.34 2.88 -12.77
CA ARG A 254 14.84 1.51 -12.63
C ARG A 254 13.74 0.52 -12.24
N LYS A 255 12.89 0.86 -11.27
CA LYS A 255 11.71 0.05 -10.90
C LYS A 255 10.69 -0.09 -12.01
N LYS A 256 10.50 0.94 -12.83
CA LYS A 256 9.59 0.94 -13.97
C LYS A 256 10.11 0.03 -15.09
N ILE A 257 11.40 0.10 -15.39
CA ILE A 257 12.09 -0.79 -16.35
C ILE A 257 11.99 -2.25 -15.90
N MET A 258 12.23 -2.51 -14.61
CA MET A 258 12.10 -3.86 -14.04
C MET A 258 10.66 -4.31 -13.82
N ALA A 259 9.64 -3.48 -14.10
CA ALA A 259 8.30 -3.70 -13.58
C ALA A 259 7.71 -5.05 -13.96
N ASN A 260 8.04 -5.64 -15.12
CA ASN A 260 7.55 -6.97 -15.50
C ASN A 260 8.21 -8.13 -14.73
N TYR A 261 9.43 -7.92 -14.22
CA TYR A 261 10.28 -8.94 -13.61
C TYR A 261 10.27 -8.93 -12.07
N LEU A 262 9.55 -7.97 -11.49
CA LEU A 262 9.36 -7.84 -10.05
C LEU A 262 8.11 -8.59 -9.59
N PRO A 263 8.12 -9.15 -8.37
CA PRO A 263 6.94 -9.79 -7.80
C PRO A 263 5.75 -8.83 -7.79
N CYS A 264 4.56 -9.37 -8.00
CA CYS A 264 3.34 -8.60 -7.89
C CYS A 264 2.22 -9.31 -7.14
N HIS A 265 1.28 -8.47 -6.73
CA HIS A 265 -0.01 -8.88 -6.23
C HIS A 265 -1.06 -8.46 -7.26
N MET A 266 -1.84 -9.43 -7.74
CA MET A 266 -2.94 -9.23 -8.69
C MET A 266 -4.24 -9.72 -8.08
N GLN A 267 -5.34 -9.03 -8.38
CA GLN A 267 -6.62 -9.39 -7.78
C GLN A 267 -7.81 -8.98 -8.63
N SER A 268 -8.94 -9.62 -8.38
CA SER A 268 -10.23 -9.18 -8.91
C SER A 268 -10.69 -7.86 -8.29
N GLN A 269 -11.49 -7.12 -9.05
CA GLN A 269 -12.09 -5.87 -8.58
C GLN A 269 -13.09 -6.14 -7.43
N ASP A 270 -13.21 -5.14 -6.56
CA ASP A 270 -14.18 -5.12 -5.46
C ASP A 270 -14.05 -6.27 -4.44
N LEU A 271 -12.84 -6.83 -4.27
CA LEU A 271 -12.59 -7.75 -3.16
C LEU A 271 -12.74 -7.05 -1.81
N GLY A 272 -13.65 -7.61 -1.01
CA GLY A 272 -14.03 -7.14 0.32
C GLY A 272 -15.11 -6.06 0.34
N THR A 273 -15.70 -5.67 -0.79
CA THR A 273 -16.75 -4.62 -0.79
C THR A 273 -18.06 -5.05 -0.15
N SER A 274 -18.26 -6.35 0.14
CA SER A 274 -19.41 -6.84 0.91
C SER A 274 -19.51 -6.18 2.30
N MET A 275 -18.41 -5.64 2.83
CA MET A 275 -18.44 -4.78 4.03
C MET A 275 -19.35 -3.57 3.88
N LEU A 276 -19.49 -3.00 2.67
CA LEU A 276 -20.34 -1.83 2.44
C LEU A 276 -21.82 -2.15 2.65
N GLU A 277 -22.25 -3.38 2.38
CA GLU A 277 -23.63 -3.82 2.65
C GLU A 277 -23.92 -3.88 4.15
N MET A 278 -22.90 -4.14 4.97
CA MET A 278 -23.02 -4.09 6.44
C MET A 278 -23.00 -2.66 6.99
N LEU A 279 -22.60 -1.69 6.17
CA LEU A 279 -22.49 -0.26 6.47
C LEU A 279 -23.50 0.53 5.62
N ASP A 280 -24.70 -0.02 5.46
CA ASP A 280 -25.80 0.50 4.64
C ASP A 280 -26.39 1.82 5.16
N THR A 281 -26.30 2.04 6.47
CA THR A 281 -26.88 3.17 7.20
C THR A 281 -25.77 4.07 7.75
N ASP A 282 -26.07 5.36 7.92
CA ASP A 282 -25.08 6.30 8.44
C ASP A 282 -24.73 5.99 9.90
N GLU A 283 -25.69 5.54 10.70
CA GLU A 283 -25.47 5.09 12.08
C GLU A 283 -24.42 3.98 12.15
N LYS A 284 -24.53 2.95 11.30
CA LYS A 284 -23.56 1.85 11.25
C LYS A 284 -22.20 2.31 10.75
N LYS A 285 -22.15 3.24 9.79
CA LYS A 285 -20.89 3.82 9.32
C LYS A 285 -20.19 4.57 10.46
N PHE A 286 -20.90 5.43 11.18
CA PHE A 286 -20.36 6.17 12.32
C PHE A 286 -19.96 5.24 13.48
N GLU A 287 -20.77 4.23 13.81
CA GLU A 287 -20.37 3.23 14.81
C GLU A 287 -19.08 2.51 14.41
N ALA A 288 -18.92 2.19 13.12
CA ALA A 288 -17.72 1.54 12.61
C ALA A 288 -16.47 2.46 12.63
N LEU A 289 -16.64 3.79 12.69
CA LEU A 289 -15.52 4.70 12.96
C LEU A 289 -15.00 4.56 14.39
N ASP A 290 -15.90 4.39 15.35
CA ASP A 290 -15.54 4.35 16.77
C ASP A 290 -15.08 2.97 17.23
N LYS A 291 -15.84 1.92 16.86
CA LYS A 291 -15.59 0.55 17.32
C LYS A 291 -14.84 -0.30 16.30
N GLY A 292 -14.75 0.15 15.05
CA GLY A 292 -14.32 -0.69 13.94
C GLY A 292 -15.44 -1.62 13.45
N ILE A 293 -15.08 -2.59 12.60
CA ILE A 293 -16.00 -3.59 12.06
C ILE A 293 -15.73 -4.97 12.68
N PHE A 294 -16.80 -5.70 13.01
CA PHE A 294 -16.67 -7.05 13.55
C PHE A 294 -16.25 -8.05 12.45
N ASN A 295 -15.03 -8.58 12.55
CA ASN A 295 -14.56 -9.61 11.64
C ASN A 295 -14.99 -10.98 12.17
N ALA A 296 -16.01 -11.56 11.55
CA ALA A 296 -16.59 -12.85 11.94
C ALA A 296 -15.59 -14.02 11.86
N LEU A 297 -14.54 -13.93 11.04
CA LEU A 297 -13.52 -14.97 10.99
C LEU A 297 -12.59 -14.92 12.20
N THR A 298 -12.22 -13.74 12.69
CA THR A 298 -11.32 -13.60 13.84
C THR A 298 -12.05 -13.45 15.17
N GLY A 299 -13.35 -13.21 15.14
CA GLY A 299 -14.18 -12.95 16.32
C GLY A 299 -13.85 -11.62 17.01
N LYS A 300 -13.26 -10.66 16.30
CA LYS A 300 -12.76 -9.40 16.86
C LYS A 300 -13.21 -8.20 16.04
N TYR A 301 -13.43 -7.09 16.72
CA TYR A 301 -13.53 -5.79 16.07
C TYR A 301 -12.16 -5.36 15.56
N VAL A 302 -12.12 -4.93 14.30
CA VAL A 302 -10.90 -4.46 13.63
C VAL A 302 -11.16 -3.11 12.97
N PRO A 303 -10.14 -2.23 12.83
CA PRO A 303 -10.31 -0.97 12.12
C PRO A 303 -10.82 -1.18 10.69
N LEU A 304 -11.64 -0.26 10.19
CA LEU A 304 -12.10 -0.29 8.81
C LEU A 304 -10.92 -0.31 7.85
N PRO A 305 -10.88 -1.21 6.85
CA PRO A 305 -9.83 -1.19 5.86
C PRO A 305 -9.83 0.14 5.10
N GLN A 306 -8.65 0.71 4.84
CA GLN A 306 -8.48 1.99 4.14
C GLN A 306 -9.19 2.01 2.78
N TYR A 307 -9.26 0.86 2.11
CA TYR A 307 -10.02 0.70 0.87
C TYR A 307 -11.51 0.98 1.06
N ILE A 308 -12.11 0.50 2.15
CA ILE A 308 -13.52 0.73 2.49
C ILE A 308 -13.74 2.16 2.95
N VAL A 309 -12.85 2.68 3.82
CA VAL A 309 -12.86 4.09 4.22
C VAL A 309 -12.84 5.00 3.00
N ASN A 310 -11.98 4.74 2.02
CA ASN A 310 -11.89 5.56 0.80
C ASN A 310 -13.17 5.52 -0.05
N LYS A 311 -13.92 4.41 -0.06
CA LYS A 311 -15.21 4.31 -0.77
C LYS A 311 -16.33 5.02 -0.02
N LEU A 312 -16.30 5.02 1.31
CA LEU A 312 -17.29 5.74 2.14
C LEU A 312 -17.02 7.23 2.21
N MET A 313 -15.74 7.64 2.21
CA MET A 313 -15.30 9.02 2.40
C MET A 313 -15.61 9.93 1.22
N TYR A 314 -15.69 9.39 0.00
CA TYR A 314 -15.86 10.19 -1.20
C TYR A 314 -16.97 9.71 -2.11
N LYS A 315 -17.73 10.67 -2.63
CA LYS A 315 -18.62 10.49 -3.78
C LYS A 315 -17.88 10.93 -5.04
N ASN A 316 -17.75 10.02 -6.00
CA ASN A 316 -17.21 10.36 -7.31
C ASN A 316 -18.30 11.08 -8.12
N VAL A 317 -18.05 12.34 -8.47
CA VAL A 317 -18.97 13.18 -9.25
C VAL A 317 -18.33 13.47 -10.60
N ARG A 318 -19.11 13.40 -11.69
CA ARG A 318 -18.58 13.68 -13.04
C ARG A 318 -18.07 15.11 -13.10
N SER A 319 -16.80 15.26 -13.47
CA SER A 319 -16.16 16.56 -13.58
C SER A 319 -16.53 17.25 -14.89
N GLN A 320 -16.43 18.58 -14.90
CA GLN A 320 -16.43 19.36 -16.15
C GLN A 320 -15.13 19.12 -16.95
N ARG A 321 -14.07 18.63 -16.30
CA ARG A 321 -12.79 18.34 -16.93
C ARG A 321 -12.88 17.20 -17.94
N THR A 322 -12.25 17.39 -19.09
CA THR A 322 -12.18 16.40 -20.17
C THR A 322 -10.74 16.18 -20.63
N THR A 323 -10.48 15.02 -21.24
CA THR A 323 -9.22 14.71 -21.93
C THR A 323 -9.47 13.76 -23.09
N HIS A 324 -8.49 13.57 -23.96
CA HIS A 324 -8.53 12.53 -24.97
C HIS A 324 -7.82 11.28 -24.42
N ASN A 325 -8.44 10.10 -24.58
CA ASN A 325 -7.77 8.84 -24.28
C ASN A 325 -6.75 8.47 -25.37
N ASP A 326 -6.02 7.37 -25.19
CA ASP A 326 -5.02 6.87 -26.16
C ASP A 326 -5.58 6.59 -27.57
N LYS A 327 -6.91 6.53 -27.71
CA LYS A 327 -7.65 6.34 -28.98
C LYS A 327 -8.22 7.64 -29.53
N GLY A 328 -7.87 8.80 -28.97
CA GLY A 328 -8.36 10.11 -29.39
C GLY A 328 -9.82 10.41 -29.01
N LYS A 329 -10.46 9.60 -28.15
CA LYS A 329 -11.85 9.84 -27.72
C LYS A 329 -11.89 10.75 -26.49
N LEU A 330 -12.76 11.76 -26.52
CA LEU A 330 -13.03 12.62 -25.38
C LEU A 330 -13.63 11.82 -24.22
N VAL A 331 -13.01 11.91 -23.05
CA VAL A 331 -13.43 11.28 -21.79
C VAL A 331 -13.49 12.31 -20.68
N HIS A 332 -14.43 12.13 -19.75
CA HIS A 332 -14.58 13.00 -18.59
C HIS A 332 -13.79 12.47 -17.40
N TYR A 333 -13.19 13.37 -16.64
CA TYR A 333 -12.66 13.05 -15.32
C TYR A 333 -13.78 13.00 -14.27
N TYR A 334 -13.44 12.51 -13.08
CA TYR A 334 -14.31 12.52 -11.92
C TYR A 334 -13.65 13.27 -10.77
N ASP A 335 -14.42 14.10 -10.10
CA ASP A 335 -14.06 14.80 -8.88
C ASP A 335 -14.49 13.99 -7.66
N ARG A 336 -13.84 14.22 -6.52
CA ARG A 336 -14.03 13.43 -5.30
C ARG A 336 -14.56 14.34 -4.20
N ASN A 337 -15.88 14.40 -4.09
CA ASN A 337 -16.54 15.21 -3.07
C ASN A 337 -16.58 14.43 -1.76
N LEU A 338 -16.28 15.09 -0.63
CA LEU A 338 -16.43 14.44 0.67
C LEU A 338 -17.90 14.15 0.96
N THR A 339 -18.15 12.97 1.55
CA THR A 339 -19.42 12.64 2.18
C THR A 339 -19.43 13.14 3.63
N ASP A 340 -20.59 13.12 4.29
CA ASP A 340 -20.68 13.47 5.72
C ASP A 340 -19.84 12.52 6.59
N PHE A 341 -19.85 11.23 6.26
CA PHE A 341 -18.93 10.26 6.83
C PHE A 341 -17.47 10.66 6.60
N GLY A 342 -17.12 11.11 5.39
CA GLY A 342 -15.78 11.55 5.04
C GLY A 342 -15.30 12.74 5.86
N ARG A 343 -16.17 13.74 6.05
CA ARG A 343 -15.89 14.91 6.91
C ARG A 343 -15.64 14.47 8.35
N ALA A 344 -16.54 13.68 8.93
CA ALA A 344 -16.40 13.18 10.29
C ALA A 344 -15.16 12.30 10.49
N TYR A 345 -14.87 11.42 9.53
CA TYR A 345 -13.67 10.58 9.55
C TYR A 345 -12.41 11.45 9.58
N LEU A 346 -12.34 12.49 8.72
CA LEU A 346 -11.19 13.39 8.68
C LEU A 346 -11.06 14.24 9.96
N SER A 347 -12.17 14.70 10.53
CA SER A 347 -12.19 15.36 11.85
C SER A 347 -11.63 14.44 12.94
N ARG A 348 -12.03 13.17 12.95
CA ARG A 348 -11.52 12.18 13.91
C ARG A 348 -10.04 11.86 13.71
N VAL A 349 -9.60 11.75 12.46
CA VAL A 349 -8.19 11.58 12.11
C VAL A 349 -7.37 12.79 12.56
N PHE A 350 -7.91 14.00 12.40
CA PHE A 350 -7.27 15.23 12.90
C PHE A 350 -7.12 15.20 14.41
N GLU A 351 -8.21 14.99 15.17
CA GLU A 351 -8.19 14.89 16.63
C GLU A 351 -7.17 13.85 17.13
N MET A 352 -7.18 12.66 16.53
CA MET A 352 -6.28 11.58 16.93
C MET A 352 -4.82 11.91 16.60
N ARG A 353 -4.56 12.64 15.51
CA ARG A 353 -3.21 13.12 15.15
C ARG A 353 -2.75 14.22 16.08
N TYR A 354 -3.64 15.15 16.40
CA TYR A 354 -3.39 16.24 17.35
C TYR A 354 -3.00 15.67 18.71
N ARG A 355 -3.84 14.83 19.31
CA ARG A 355 -3.55 14.21 20.62
C ARG A 355 -2.23 13.44 20.62
N LYS A 356 -2.01 12.59 19.62
CA LYS A 356 -0.75 11.83 19.51
C LYS A 356 0.49 12.69 19.30
N PHE A 357 0.34 13.86 18.68
CA PHE A 357 1.45 14.79 18.54
C PHE A 357 1.73 15.44 19.90
N VAL A 358 0.70 15.91 20.58
CA VAL A 358 0.78 16.45 21.96
C VAL A 358 1.47 15.44 22.87
N ASP A 359 0.96 14.21 22.98
CA ASP A 359 1.53 13.15 23.83
C ASP A 359 3.02 12.89 23.53
N LYS A 360 3.40 12.87 22.24
CA LYS A 360 4.80 12.64 21.82
C LYS A 360 5.70 13.81 22.13
N PHE A 361 5.18 15.03 22.02
CA PHE A 361 5.95 16.22 22.30
C PHE A 361 6.08 16.43 23.80
N ASP A 362 5.05 16.10 24.58
CA ASP A 362 5.12 16.05 26.05
C ASP A 362 6.16 15.02 26.52
N ASP A 363 6.15 13.81 25.96
CA ASP A 363 7.17 12.79 26.24
C ASP A 363 8.58 13.28 25.84
N PHE A 364 8.70 13.96 24.71
CA PHE A 364 9.95 14.58 24.29
C PHE A 364 10.43 15.64 25.29
N ILE A 365 9.54 16.54 25.73
CA ILE A 365 9.85 17.58 26.73
C ILE A 365 10.27 16.95 28.06
N GLY A 366 9.49 15.99 28.56
CA GLY A 366 9.76 15.30 29.82
C GLY A 366 11.12 14.60 29.85
N ASN A 367 11.64 14.25 28.67
CA ASN A 367 12.92 13.56 28.50
C ASN A 367 14.02 14.45 27.89
N VAL A 368 13.86 15.78 27.82
CA VAL A 368 14.82 16.71 27.16
C VAL A 368 16.26 16.53 27.66
N SER A 369 16.43 16.29 28.96
CA SER A 369 17.76 16.05 29.55
C SER A 369 18.46 14.82 28.96
N THR A 370 17.70 13.77 28.64
CA THR A 370 18.21 12.55 28.00
C THR A 370 18.50 12.76 26.51
N HIS A 371 17.78 13.69 25.87
CA HIS A 371 17.99 14.07 24.47
C HIS A 371 19.18 15.01 24.26
N ARG A 372 19.85 15.49 25.32
CA ARG A 372 20.97 16.44 25.22
C ARG A 372 22.06 16.02 24.23
N ALA A 373 22.44 14.74 24.25
CA ALA A 373 23.42 14.21 23.29
C ALA A 373 22.88 14.20 21.85
N SER A 374 21.60 13.86 21.68
CA SER A 374 20.92 13.91 20.38
C SER A 374 20.81 15.35 19.84
N PHE A 375 20.58 16.36 20.69
CA PHE A 375 20.64 17.78 20.33
C PHE A 375 22.05 18.17 19.84
N ALA A 376 23.11 17.79 20.58
CA ALA A 376 24.49 18.08 20.17
C ALA A 376 24.83 17.48 18.79
N SER A 377 24.35 16.27 18.51
CA SER A 377 24.61 15.59 17.24
C SER A 377 23.71 16.06 16.09
N ALA A 378 22.45 16.39 16.33
CA ALA A 378 21.51 16.83 15.29
C ALA A 378 21.89 18.19 14.68
N PHE A 379 22.62 19.03 15.42
CA PHE A 379 22.97 20.40 15.04
C PHE A 379 24.47 20.61 14.79
N SER A 380 25.32 19.57 14.87
CA SER A 380 26.74 19.71 14.51
C SER A 380 26.90 19.78 12.98
N LYS A 381 27.38 20.91 12.44
CA LYS A 381 27.66 21.06 11.01
C LYS A 381 28.88 20.25 10.53
N ASP A 382 29.80 19.89 11.45
CA ASP A 382 31.12 19.35 11.11
C ASP A 382 31.45 18.01 11.82
N GLY A 383 30.46 17.34 12.42
CA GLY A 383 30.70 16.11 13.20
C GLY A 383 31.47 16.30 14.51
N LYS A 384 31.84 17.55 14.86
CA LYS A 384 32.45 17.90 16.14
C LYS A 384 31.35 18.13 17.19
N PHE A 385 31.42 17.38 18.29
CA PHE A 385 30.51 17.51 19.43
C PHE A 385 30.74 18.87 20.12
N ASN A 386 29.91 19.87 19.80
CA ASN A 386 29.77 21.04 20.66
C ASN A 386 28.86 20.65 21.83
N TYR A 387 29.44 20.59 23.04
CA TYR A 387 28.81 20.01 24.23
C TYR A 387 27.60 20.82 24.78
N PHE A 388 27.31 21.96 24.15
CA PHE A 388 26.16 22.84 24.42
C PHE A 388 25.73 23.58 23.14
N PRO A 389 24.78 23.03 22.34
CA PRO A 389 24.16 23.79 21.26
C PRO A 389 23.41 24.98 21.83
N ALA A 390 23.60 26.17 21.25
CA ALA A 390 22.85 27.37 21.62
C ALA A 390 21.33 27.13 21.52
N GLU A 391 20.93 26.24 20.60
CA GLU A 391 19.58 25.77 20.38
C GLU A 391 19.02 24.98 21.57
N TYR A 392 19.82 24.15 22.24
CA TYR A 392 19.38 23.43 23.43
C TYR A 392 19.14 24.38 24.60
N LYS A 393 20.03 25.36 24.78
CA LYS A 393 19.87 26.41 25.80
C LYS A 393 18.59 27.21 25.53
N ARG A 394 18.42 27.71 24.29
CA ARG A 394 17.22 28.45 23.88
C ARG A 394 15.95 27.62 24.04
N PHE A 395 15.97 26.33 23.71
CA PHE A 395 14.81 25.45 23.88
C PHE A 395 14.40 25.29 25.36
N ASN A 396 15.36 25.21 26.28
CA ASN A 396 15.05 25.15 27.73
C ASN A 396 14.58 26.48 28.32
N GLU A 397 14.83 27.59 27.63
CA GLU A 397 14.38 28.93 28.04
C GLU A 397 12.98 29.27 27.52
N CYS A 398 12.43 28.49 26.58
CA CYS A 398 11.07 28.69 26.06
C CYS A 398 9.99 28.34 27.09
N ASP A 399 8.85 29.03 27.03
CA ASP A 399 7.66 28.67 27.81
C ASP A 399 6.95 27.46 27.16
N LEU A 400 7.08 26.30 27.79
CA LEU A 400 6.58 25.04 27.27
C LEU A 400 5.15 24.71 27.72
N TYR A 401 4.53 25.52 28.59
CA TYR A 401 3.27 25.16 29.27
C TYR A 401 2.04 25.01 28.33
N GLN A 402 2.08 25.59 27.13
CA GLN A 402 1.06 25.41 26.05
C GLN A 402 1.67 25.11 24.67
N MET A 403 2.98 24.93 24.64
CA MET A 403 3.74 24.68 23.41
C MET A 403 3.33 23.38 22.68
N PRO A 404 3.02 22.26 23.37
CA PRO A 404 2.61 21.02 22.70
C PRO A 404 1.38 21.18 21.81
N GLN A 405 0.36 21.88 22.31
CA GLN A 405 -0.89 22.12 21.59
C GLN A 405 -0.66 23.00 20.37
N LYS A 406 0.06 24.12 20.53
CA LYS A 406 0.40 25.03 19.43
C LYS A 406 1.25 24.33 18.38
N LEU A 407 2.27 23.57 18.79
CA LEU A 407 3.11 22.80 17.87
C LEU A 407 2.34 21.72 17.12
N ALA A 408 1.35 21.08 17.75
CA ALA A 408 0.50 20.11 17.08
C ALA A 408 -0.29 20.77 15.95
N LEU A 409 -0.95 21.90 16.20
CA LEU A 409 -1.69 22.66 15.18
C LEU A 409 -0.75 23.20 14.09
N TYR A 410 0.40 23.73 14.51
CA TYR A 410 1.44 24.21 13.61
C TYR A 410 1.91 23.12 12.66
N SER A 411 2.24 21.95 13.19
CA SER A 411 2.72 20.80 12.43
C SER A 411 1.64 20.21 11.51
N LEU A 412 0.40 20.16 11.98
CA LEU A 412 -0.69 19.50 11.27
C LEU A 412 -1.30 20.36 10.18
N VAL A 413 -1.41 21.68 10.38
CA VAL A 413 -2.16 22.60 9.51
C VAL A 413 -1.33 23.81 9.14
N ILE A 414 -0.99 24.67 10.10
CA ILE A 414 -0.54 26.05 9.83
C ILE A 414 0.67 26.10 8.91
N ARG A 415 1.71 25.30 9.16
CA ARG A 415 2.92 25.26 8.32
C ARG A 415 2.72 24.77 6.88
N LYS A 416 1.50 24.34 6.54
CA LYS A 416 1.10 23.78 5.24
C LYS A 416 0.09 24.66 4.51
N LEU A 417 -0.41 25.70 5.18
CA LEU A 417 -1.28 26.69 4.56
C LEU A 417 -0.50 27.49 3.52
N ASN A 418 -1.23 28.01 2.54
CA ASN A 418 -0.66 28.87 1.51
C ASN A 418 -0.19 30.20 2.12
N ALA A 419 0.90 30.77 1.59
CA ALA A 419 1.42 32.06 2.01
C ALA A 419 0.36 33.17 1.89
N ASP A 420 -0.38 33.21 0.77
CA ASP A 420 -1.41 34.20 0.52
C ASP A 420 -2.56 34.07 1.53
N TYR A 421 -2.90 32.83 1.96
CA TYR A 421 -3.87 32.59 3.04
C TYR A 421 -3.38 33.15 4.36
N LEU A 422 -2.14 32.86 4.73
CA LEU A 422 -1.57 33.33 5.98
C LEU A 422 -1.51 34.86 6.02
N GLU A 423 -1.08 35.51 4.94
CA GLU A 423 -1.02 36.97 4.84
C GLU A 423 -2.40 37.62 4.97
N SER A 424 -3.40 37.10 4.25
CA SER A 424 -4.77 37.64 4.35
C SER A 424 -5.45 37.31 5.67
N PHE A 425 -5.18 36.15 6.27
CA PHE A 425 -5.73 35.83 7.58
C PHE A 425 -5.15 36.80 8.62
N LEU A 426 -3.84 37.03 8.58
CA LEU A 426 -3.13 37.89 9.52
C LEU A 426 -3.36 39.40 9.29
N SER A 427 -3.98 39.81 8.17
CA SER A 427 -4.42 41.20 8.00
C SER A 427 -5.62 41.53 8.88
N ASP A 428 -6.48 40.54 9.12
CA ASP A 428 -7.78 40.73 9.77
C ASP A 428 -7.88 40.03 11.14
N HIS A 429 -6.97 39.11 11.43
CA HIS A 429 -6.96 38.28 12.63
C HIS A 429 -5.59 38.26 13.32
N SER A 430 -5.59 37.96 14.62
CA SER A 430 -4.35 37.79 15.37
C SER A 430 -3.67 36.45 15.06
N LEU A 431 -2.35 36.37 15.29
CA LEU A 431 -1.59 35.13 15.19
C LEU A 431 -2.12 34.04 16.13
N GLU A 432 -2.65 34.42 17.28
CA GLU A 432 -3.17 33.48 18.29
C GLU A 432 -4.46 32.80 17.82
N GLU A 433 -5.33 33.50 17.10
CA GLU A 433 -6.55 32.93 16.52
C GLU A 433 -6.26 31.80 15.53
N LEU A 434 -5.10 31.83 14.87
CA LEU A 434 -4.69 30.76 13.95
C LEU A 434 -4.39 29.44 14.67
N PHE A 435 -4.12 29.50 15.99
CA PHE A 435 -3.97 28.34 16.86
C PHE A 435 -5.29 27.88 17.48
N ASP A 436 -6.44 28.32 16.97
CA ASP A 436 -7.72 27.73 17.34
C ASP A 436 -7.85 26.30 16.81
N PHE A 437 -8.25 25.39 17.70
CA PHE A 437 -8.36 23.97 17.40
C PHE A 437 -9.47 23.67 16.38
N GLU A 438 -10.62 24.35 16.50
CA GLU A 438 -11.77 24.12 15.64
C GLU A 438 -11.54 24.70 14.24
N LEU A 439 -10.92 25.88 14.14
CA LEU A 439 -10.45 26.47 12.89
C LEU A 439 -9.48 25.53 12.16
N CYS A 440 -8.43 25.08 12.85
CA CYS A 440 -7.45 24.18 12.26
C CYS A 440 -8.08 22.84 11.82
N LYS A 441 -9.02 22.30 12.61
CA LYS A 441 -9.77 21.10 12.24
C LYS A 441 -10.61 21.33 10.99
N HIS A 442 -11.28 22.47 10.91
CA HIS A 442 -12.09 22.86 9.75
C HIS A 442 -11.25 22.97 8.48
N LEU A 443 -10.16 23.74 8.53
CA LEU A 443 -9.20 23.89 7.42
C LEU A 443 -8.59 22.54 7.00
N TYR A 444 -8.27 21.69 7.97
CA TYR A 444 -7.77 20.34 7.69
C TYR A 444 -8.76 19.51 6.86
N VAL A 445 -10.05 19.56 7.20
CA VAL A 445 -11.11 18.83 6.51
C VAL A 445 -11.39 19.43 5.12
N GLN A 446 -11.55 20.75 5.02
CA GLN A 446 -11.83 21.46 3.76
C GLN A 446 -10.74 21.24 2.72
N SER A 447 -9.47 21.19 3.15
CA SER A 447 -8.32 20.89 2.27
C SER A 447 -8.37 19.55 1.54
N LYS A 448 -9.35 18.68 1.84
CA LYS A 448 -9.54 17.37 1.25
C LYS A 448 -10.83 17.23 0.45
N ASP A 449 -11.59 18.31 0.28
CA ASP A 449 -12.88 18.31 -0.41
C ASP A 449 -12.84 19.19 -1.66
N SER A 450 -13.03 18.57 -2.83
CA SER A 450 -12.97 19.31 -4.10
C SER A 450 -14.08 20.35 -4.26
N VAL A 451 -15.19 20.21 -3.53
CA VAL A 451 -16.34 21.13 -3.62
C VAL A 451 -15.94 22.56 -3.31
N PHE A 452 -15.10 22.79 -2.30
CA PHE A 452 -14.71 24.16 -1.92
C PHE A 452 -13.78 24.82 -2.93
N TYR A 453 -13.09 24.03 -3.74
CA TYR A 453 -12.09 24.55 -4.65
C TYR A 453 -12.62 24.71 -6.07
N ILE A 454 -13.56 23.88 -6.51
CA ILE A 454 -13.99 23.87 -7.91
C ILE A 454 -14.56 25.22 -8.36
N ASP A 455 -15.28 25.93 -7.50
CA ASP A 455 -15.88 27.23 -7.81
C ASP A 455 -14.84 28.35 -7.99
N ASN A 456 -13.62 28.14 -7.49
CA ASN A 456 -12.50 29.08 -7.65
C ASN A 456 -11.73 28.90 -8.97
N TYR A 457 -12.16 27.97 -9.84
CA TYR A 457 -11.52 27.70 -11.13
C TYR A 457 -12.41 28.06 -12.30
N LYS A 458 -11.81 28.67 -13.32
CA LYS A 458 -12.41 28.79 -14.64
C LYS A 458 -11.93 27.64 -15.51
N PHE A 459 -12.85 27.03 -16.25
CA PHE A 459 -12.49 26.02 -17.24
C PHE A 459 -12.20 26.71 -18.56
N GLU A 460 -10.97 26.55 -19.04
CA GLU A 460 -10.62 26.93 -20.41
C GLU A 460 -10.77 25.74 -21.33
N TYR A 461 -11.33 25.99 -22.50
CA TYR A 461 -11.50 25.01 -23.56
C TYR A 461 -10.37 25.18 -24.57
N ARG A 462 -9.51 24.17 -24.71
CA ARG A 462 -8.43 24.18 -25.71
C ARG A 462 -8.93 23.50 -27.00
N ASN A 463 -8.82 24.21 -28.13
CA ASN A 463 -9.17 23.81 -29.51
C ASN A 463 -10.68 23.69 -29.79
N GLU A 464 -11.02 23.53 -31.09
CA GLU A 464 -12.39 23.26 -31.58
C GLU A 464 -13.00 22.00 -30.93
N ASP A 465 -12.16 21.10 -30.43
CA ASP A 465 -12.51 19.93 -29.61
C ASP A 465 -12.29 20.21 -28.11
N VAL A 466 -13.19 21.01 -27.53
CA VAL A 466 -13.53 21.28 -26.11
C VAL A 466 -12.78 20.43 -25.04
N VAL A 467 -11.49 20.66 -24.81
CA VAL A 467 -10.76 20.12 -23.65
C VAL A 467 -10.83 21.12 -22.49
N ALA A 468 -11.61 20.81 -21.46
CA ALA A 468 -11.79 21.66 -20.27
C ALA A 468 -10.67 21.41 -19.25
N VAL A 469 -9.79 22.40 -19.07
CA VAL A 469 -8.72 22.37 -18.05
C VAL A 469 -9.00 23.45 -17.01
N PRO A 470 -8.92 23.13 -15.71
CA PRO A 470 -9.04 24.14 -14.67
C PRO A 470 -7.85 25.10 -14.77
N LYS A 471 -8.11 26.38 -15.03
CA LYS A 471 -7.11 27.44 -14.94
C LYS A 471 -7.31 28.19 -13.63
N PHE A 472 -6.25 28.22 -12.83
CA PHE A 472 -6.30 28.84 -11.52
C PHE A 472 -6.20 30.35 -11.63
N HIS A 473 -6.94 31.07 -10.78
CA HIS A 473 -6.59 32.45 -10.47
C HIS A 473 -5.23 32.45 -9.75
N THR A 474 -4.31 33.31 -10.19
CA THR A 474 -2.91 33.35 -9.75
C THR A 474 -2.79 33.40 -8.23
N ILE A 475 -2.47 32.27 -7.62
CA ILE A 475 -1.85 32.15 -6.30
C ILE A 475 -0.39 31.81 -6.59
N ASP A 476 0.54 32.58 -6.04
CA ASP A 476 1.96 32.31 -6.22
C ASP A 476 2.36 31.14 -5.33
N MET A 477 2.24 29.92 -5.87
CA MET A 477 2.61 28.69 -5.19
C MET A 477 4.12 28.61 -4.87
N GLY A 478 4.93 29.57 -5.33
CA GLY A 478 6.35 29.71 -5.02
C GLY A 478 6.66 30.81 -4.00
N LYS A 479 5.68 31.56 -3.50
CA LYS A 479 5.92 32.58 -2.48
C LYS A 479 6.24 31.90 -1.15
N ASP A 480 7.50 31.99 -0.72
CA ASP A 480 7.91 31.54 0.60
C ASP A 480 7.29 32.46 1.66
N PHE A 481 6.43 31.91 2.53
CA PHE A 481 5.97 32.61 3.72
C PHE A 481 7.08 32.63 4.77
N ASP A 482 7.34 33.79 5.38
CA ASP A 482 8.30 33.87 6.47
C ASP A 482 7.72 33.27 7.77
N PHE A 483 7.93 31.97 7.93
CA PHE A 483 7.54 31.24 9.14
C PHE A 483 8.29 31.68 10.40
N SER A 484 9.30 32.56 10.30
CA SER A 484 9.95 33.14 11.48
C SER A 484 8.99 33.98 12.33
N LEU A 485 7.88 34.46 11.75
CA LEU A 485 6.80 35.15 12.46
C LEU A 485 6.19 34.31 13.59
N PHE A 486 6.21 32.98 13.47
CA PHE A 486 5.71 32.07 14.52
C PHE A 486 6.68 31.91 15.70
N GLY A 487 7.83 32.60 15.67
CA GLY A 487 8.75 32.76 16.79
C GLY A 487 9.18 31.45 17.44
N GLU A 488 8.80 31.28 18.70
CA GLU A 488 9.16 30.11 19.50
C GLU A 488 8.53 28.81 19.00
N VAL A 489 7.34 28.86 18.40
CA VAL A 489 6.64 27.67 17.90
C VAL A 489 7.41 27.06 16.72
N ASP A 490 7.80 27.87 15.73
CA ASP A 490 8.58 27.36 14.60
C ASP A 490 9.97 26.87 15.04
N PHE A 491 10.62 27.58 15.97
CA PHE A 491 11.89 27.17 16.56
C PHE A 491 11.79 25.82 17.28
N CYS A 492 10.84 25.66 18.22
CA CYS A 492 10.64 24.43 18.97
C CYS A 492 10.27 23.26 18.05
N TYR A 493 9.46 23.51 17.01
CA TYR A 493 9.12 22.51 16.00
C TYR A 493 10.37 22.03 15.26
N LYS A 494 11.23 22.95 14.80
CA LYS A 494 12.49 22.62 14.11
C LYS A 494 13.42 21.80 15.02
N CYS A 495 13.56 22.18 16.30
CA CYS A 495 14.31 21.41 17.29
C CYS A 495 13.79 19.98 17.44
N TYR A 496 12.48 19.82 17.65
CA TYR A 496 11.83 18.52 17.76
C TYR A 496 12.07 17.65 16.52
N VAL A 497 11.81 18.20 15.33
CA VAL A 497 11.95 17.45 14.07
C VAL A 497 13.40 17.00 13.86
N SER A 498 14.37 17.87 14.11
CA SER A 498 15.80 17.56 13.96
C SER A 498 16.23 16.44 14.90
N VAL A 499 15.90 16.55 16.19
CA VAL A 499 16.27 15.54 17.20
C VAL A 499 15.56 14.22 16.93
N ALA A 500 14.25 14.24 16.68
CA ALA A 500 13.49 13.04 16.35
C ALA A 500 14.01 12.38 15.07
N SER A 501 14.47 13.16 14.08
CA SER A 501 15.07 12.63 12.85
C SER A 501 16.41 11.94 13.12
N TYR A 502 17.27 12.57 13.92
CA TYR A 502 18.54 12.00 14.32
C TYR A 502 18.37 10.67 15.07
N GLU A 503 17.48 10.63 16.06
CA GLU A 503 17.24 9.41 16.83
C GLU A 503 16.69 8.27 15.98
N ARG A 504 15.78 8.60 15.04
CA ARG A 504 15.29 7.63 14.05
C ARG A 504 16.42 7.08 13.19
N ASN A 505 17.32 7.94 12.70
CA ASN A 505 18.45 7.51 11.89
C ASN A 505 19.39 6.61 12.68
N ARG A 506 19.68 6.94 13.94
CA ARG A 506 20.50 6.11 14.84
C ARG A 506 19.88 4.72 15.07
N VAL A 507 18.57 4.65 15.28
CA VAL A 507 17.86 3.37 15.44
C VAL A 507 17.87 2.56 14.14
N ASN A 508 17.67 3.20 12.98
CA ASN A 508 17.75 2.53 11.68
C ASN A 508 19.16 1.98 11.41
N GLU A 509 20.21 2.75 11.70
CA GLU A 509 21.61 2.33 11.62
C GLU A 509 21.88 1.12 12.51
N TYR A 510 21.38 1.12 13.74
CA TYR A 510 21.48 -0.01 14.66
C TYR A 510 20.76 -1.26 14.13
N TYR A 511 19.53 -1.14 13.62
CA TYR A 511 18.85 -2.28 13.01
C TYR A 511 19.55 -2.78 11.75
N LYS A 512 20.12 -1.89 10.94
CA LYS A 512 20.93 -2.25 9.78
C LYS A 512 22.18 -3.00 10.21
N SER A 513 22.90 -2.54 11.23
CA SER A 513 24.10 -3.22 11.74
C SER A 513 23.77 -4.59 12.35
N VAL A 514 22.68 -4.71 13.11
CA VAL A 514 22.18 -5.99 13.64
C VAL A 514 21.77 -6.94 12.52
N PHE A 515 21.09 -6.44 11.49
CA PHE A 515 20.72 -7.22 10.32
C PHE A 515 21.95 -7.74 9.56
N LEU A 516 22.93 -6.86 9.30
CA LEU A 516 24.19 -7.23 8.66
C LEU A 516 24.97 -8.24 9.51
N ALA A 517 25.02 -8.05 10.82
CA ALA A 517 25.65 -9.01 11.74
C ALA A 517 24.96 -10.37 11.71
N ARG A 518 23.61 -10.41 11.66
CA ARG A 518 22.85 -11.66 11.51
C ARG A 518 23.08 -12.33 10.15
N MET A 519 23.18 -11.55 9.07
CA MET A 519 23.50 -12.06 7.74
C MET A 519 24.92 -12.63 7.69
N ALA A 520 25.89 -11.92 8.27
CA ALA A 520 27.27 -12.40 8.41
C ALA A 520 27.33 -13.68 9.25
N TYR A 521 26.61 -13.74 10.36
CA TYR A 521 26.50 -14.94 11.20
C TYR A 521 25.90 -16.14 10.46
N LYS A 522 24.86 -15.93 9.65
CA LYS A 522 24.30 -16.99 8.80
C LYS A 522 25.29 -17.46 7.73
N ARG A 523 26.04 -16.52 7.12
CA ARG A 523 27.10 -16.83 6.15
C ARG A 523 28.26 -17.61 6.80
N THR A 524 28.61 -17.34 8.05
CA THR A 524 29.64 -18.08 8.77
C THR A 524 29.17 -19.44 9.28
N GLN A 525 27.93 -19.60 9.74
CA GLN A 525 27.37 -20.93 10.06
C GLN A 525 27.27 -21.84 8.82
N ALA A 526 26.95 -21.30 7.65
CA ALA A 526 26.95 -22.06 6.40
C ALA A 526 28.35 -22.58 6.00
N LYS A 527 29.43 -21.96 6.51
CA LYS A 527 30.82 -22.44 6.32
C LYS A 527 31.24 -23.52 7.33
N TYR A 528 30.48 -23.70 8.41
CA TYR A 528 30.75 -24.68 9.46
C TYR A 528 29.50 -25.55 9.70
N ASP A 529 29.03 -26.23 8.64
CA ASP A 529 28.12 -27.34 8.84
C ASP A 529 28.93 -28.52 9.40
N LYS A 530 28.68 -28.88 10.66
CA LYS A 530 29.31 -30.01 11.37
C LYS A 530 29.05 -31.37 10.71
N LYS A 531 28.26 -31.45 9.63
CA LYS A 531 28.08 -32.66 8.84
C LYS A 531 29.16 -32.88 7.76
N LEU A 532 30.14 -31.98 7.64
CA LEU A 532 31.24 -32.08 6.66
C LEU A 532 32.66 -31.97 7.27
N CYS A 533 32.82 -32.22 8.58
CA CYS A 533 34.11 -32.60 9.17
C CYS A 533 34.05 -34.02 9.71
#